data_AF-A0A4Q3SP22-F1
#
_entry.id   AF-A0A4Q3SP22-F1
#
_cell.length_a   1.000
_cell.length_b   1.000
_cell.length_c   1.000
_cell.angle_alpha   90.00
_cell.angle_beta   90.00
_cell.angle_gamma   90.00
#
_symmetry.space_group_name_H-M   'P 1'
#
loop_
_entity.id
_entity.type
_entity.pdbx_description
1 polymer ?
#
loop_
_entity_poly.entity_id
_entity_poly.type
_entity_poly.pdbx_seq_one_letter_code
_entity_poly.pdbx_strand_id
1 'polypeptide(L)' 'FQTFLRELRPEDLQGSQGSYQLRMEIQRRVNLVIAPSKVNAVLIEEMLIN' A
#
# COMPACT_ATOMS: atom_id res chain seq x y z
N PHE A 1 4.68 0.28 -8.67
CA PHE A 1 3.47 0.60 -7.90
C PHE A 1 2.19 0.29 -8.68
N GLN A 2 2.04 0.80 -9.91
CA GLN A 2 0.78 0.74 -10.66
C GLN A 2 0.24 -0.67 -10.92
N THR A 3 1.08 -1.68 -11.19
CA THR A 3 0.59 -3.05 -11.47
C THR A 3 -0.11 -3.69 -10.27
N PHE A 4 0.50 -3.61 -9.08
CA PHE A 4 -0.09 -4.16 -7.85
C PHE A 4 -1.44 -3.52 -7.54
N LEU A 5 -1.54 -2.19 -7.65
CA LEU A 5 -2.79 -1.48 -7.38
C LEU A 5 -3.89 -1.81 -8.39
N ARG A 6 -3.54 -2.18 -9.63
CA ARG A 6 -4.50 -2.59 -10.67
C ARG A 6 -5.07 -3.99 -10.46
N GLU A 7 -4.38 -4.82 -9.69
CA GLU A 7 -4.81 -6.20 -9.40
C GLU A 7 -5.68 -6.28 -8.14
N LEU A 8 -5.73 -5.22 -7.33
CA LEU A 8 -6.58 -5.17 -6.14
C LEU A 8 -8.05 -5.02 -6.55
N ARG A 9 -8.90 -5.86 -5.96
CA ARG A 9 -10.35 -5.73 -6.07
C ARG A 9 -10.88 -4.95 -4.87
N PRO A 10 -12.06 -4.30 -4.97
CA PRO A 10 -12.65 -3.56 -3.85
C PRO A 10 -12.77 -4.38 -2.56
N GLU A 11 -13.10 -5.68 -2.67
CA GLU A 11 -13.17 -6.60 -1.54
C GLU A 11 -11.82 -6.82 -0.83
N ASP A 12 -10.70 -6.72 -1.54
CA ASP A 12 -9.35 -6.88 -0.96
C ASP A 12 -8.97 -5.65 -0.10
N LEU A 13 -9.71 -4.54 -0.23
CA LEU A 13 -9.51 -3.30 0.50
C LEU A 13 -10.55 -3.05 1.59
N GLN A 14 -11.52 -3.96 1.78
CA GLN A 14 -12.55 -3.79 2.81
C GLN A 14 -11.97 -3.87 4.24
N GLY A 15 -12.37 -2.91 5.07
CA GLY A 15 -12.04 -2.88 6.49
C GLY A 15 -10.58 -2.52 6.82
N SER A 16 -10.25 -2.64 8.11
CA SER A 16 -8.92 -2.31 8.63
C SER A 16 -7.82 -3.26 8.15
N GLN A 17 -8.17 -4.51 7.84
CA GLN A 17 -7.21 -5.52 7.39
C GLN A 17 -6.69 -5.21 5.98
N GLY A 18 -7.57 -4.93 5.01
CA GLY A 18 -7.16 -4.61 3.64
C GLY A 18 -6.29 -3.35 3.57
N SER A 19 -6.70 -2.30 4.28
CA SER A 19 -5.92 -1.05 4.38
C SER A 19 -4.55 -1.24 5.03
N TYR A 20 -4.44 -2.11 6.05
CA TYR A 20 -3.16 -2.46 6.67
C TYR A 20 -2.23 -3.19 5.68
N GLN A 21 -2.75 -4.18 4.96
CA GLN A 21 -1.96 -4.92 3.97
C GLN A 21 -1.45 -4.01 2.85
N LEU A 22 -2.30 -3.08 2.38
CA LEU A 22 -1.92 -2.09 1.39
C LEU A 22 -0.74 -1.21 1.88
N ARG A 23 -0.82 -0.70 3.12
CA ARG A 23 0.26 0.12 3.71
C ARG A 23 1.56 -0.67 3.82
N MET A 24 1.51 -1.93 4.28
CA MET A 24 2.71 -2.77 4.37
C MET A 24 3.36 -3.01 3.02
N GLU A 25 2.56 -3.34 1.99
CA GLU A 25 3.11 -3.64 0.68
C GLU A 25 3.70 -2.39 0.00
N ILE A 26 3.04 -1.24 0.14
CA ILE A 26 3.60 0.03 -0.35
C ILE A 26 4.90 0.35 0.39
N GLN A 27 4.92 0.26 1.73
CA GLN A 27 6.13 0.53 2.52
C GLN A 27 7.28 -0.38 2.09
N ARG A 28 7.03 -1.69 1.93
CA ARG A 28 8.02 -2.66 1.48
C ARG A 28 8.59 -2.27 0.12
N ARG A 29 7.73 -1.93 -0.85
CA ARG A 29 8.16 -1.56 -2.20
C ARG A 29 8.92 -0.25 -2.24
N VAL A 30 8.52 0.76 -1.46
CA VAL A 30 9.28 2.02 -1.35
C VAL A 30 10.69 1.72 -0.84
N ASN A 31 10.81 0.96 0.27
CA ASN A 31 12.11 0.62 0.86
C ASN A 31 13.04 -0.16 -0.07
N LEU A 32 12.51 -0.96 -1.00
CA LEU A 32 13.33 -1.61 -2.03
C LEU A 32 13.91 -0.61 -3.04
N VAL A 33 13.16 0.45 -3.38
CA VAL A 33 13.57 1.45 -4.38
C VAL A 33 14.55 2.46 -3.79
N ILE A 34 14.37 2.86 -2.53
CA ILE A 34 15.15 3.94 -1.90
C ILE A 34 16.40 3.46 -1.16
N ALA A 35 16.76 2.17 -1.27
CA ALA A 35 17.92 1.62 -0.59
C ALA A 35 19.21 2.40 -0.96
N PRO A 36 20.10 2.68 0.02
CA PRO A 36 20.11 2.15 1.40
C PRO A 36 19.22 2.92 2.41
N SER A 37 18.59 4.02 2.00
CA SER A 37 17.66 4.77 2.84
C SER A 37 16.40 3.95 3.17
N LYS A 38 15.70 4.31 4.25
CA LYS A 38 14.49 3.59 4.70
C LYS A 38 13.41 4.55 5.20
N VAL A 39 12.16 4.18 4.95
CA VAL A 39 10.95 4.77 5.55
C VAL A 39 10.29 3.79 6.51
N ASN A 40 9.80 4.34 7.62
CA ASN A 40 9.24 3.58 8.73
C ASN A 40 7.72 3.44 8.67
N ALA A 41 7.05 4.23 7.85
CA ALA A 41 5.61 4.15 7.65
C ALA A 41 5.20 4.74 6.29
N VAL A 42 4.01 4.35 5.86
CA VAL A 42 3.28 4.98 4.75
C VAL A 42 1.94 5.45 5.29
N LEU A 43 1.67 6.74 5.12
CA LEU A 43 0.35 7.32 5.36
C LEU A 43 -0.44 7.29 4.05
N ILE A 44 -1.66 6.76 4.13
CA ILE A 44 -2.66 6.89 3.07
C ILE A 44 -3.72 7.82 3.64
N GLU A 45 -3.78 9.04 3.11
CA GLU A 45 -4.67 10.11 3.60
C GLU A 45 -6.12 9.87 3.17
N GLU A 46 -6.32 9.38 1.94
CA GLU A 46 -7.63 9.09 1.38
C GLU A 46 -7.59 7.83 0.52
N MET A 47 -8.63 7.00 0.63
CA MET A 47 -8.87 5.87 -0.27
C MET A 47 -10.28 6.00 -0.84
N LEU A 48 -10.36 6.27 -2.13
CA LEU A 48 -11.62 6.25 -2.87
C LEU A 48 -11.85 4.83 -3.39
N ILE A 49 -12.88 4.17 -2.86
CA ILE A 49 -13.32 2.83 -3.25
C ILE A 49 -14.78 2.95 -3.64
N ASN A 50 -15.11 2.54 -4.87
CA ASN A 50 -16.47 2.58 -5.41
C ASN A 50 -17.15 1.22 -5.33
#